data_AF-A0A955KMG1-F1
#
_entry.id   AF-A0A955KMG1-F1
#
_cell.length_a   1.000
_cell.length_b   1.000
_cell.length_c   1.000
_cell.angle_alpha   90.00
_cell.angle_beta   90.00
_cell.angle_gamma   90.00
#
_symmetry.space_group_name_H-M   'P 1'
#
loop_
_entity.id
_entity.type
_entity.pdbx_description
1 polymer ?
#
loop_
_entity_poly.entity_id
_entity_poly.type
_entity_poly.pdbx_seq_one_letter_code
_entity_poly.pdbx_strand_id
1 'polypeptide(L)' 'ALKTPTLAVCKNCGEHHRPHHMCLECGFYNGRQVMDLAAKKEKREARMHAKREAIRGQEAPEETPEVAETAEAESKK' A
#
# COMPACT_ATOMS: atom_id res chain seq x y z
N ALA A 1 16.45 5.01 -23.41
CA ALA A 1 15.72 5.85 -22.43
C ALA A 1 14.24 5.48 -22.44
N LEU A 2 13.58 5.45 -21.27
CA LEU A 2 12.15 5.16 -21.13
C LEU A 2 11.34 6.46 -21.23
N LYS A 3 10.17 6.42 -21.89
CA LYS A 3 9.28 7.58 -22.07
C LYS A 3 8.16 7.54 -21.02
N THR A 4 7.77 8.71 -20.51
CA THR A 4 6.68 8.82 -19.56
C THR A 4 5.33 8.64 -20.26
N PRO A 5 4.37 7.93 -19.63
CA PRO A 5 3.03 7.80 -20.17
C PRO A 5 2.24 9.11 -20.02
N THR A 6 1.33 9.36 -20.96
CA THR A 6 0.36 10.45 -20.86
C THR A 6 -0.83 10.00 -20.00
N LEU A 7 -1.29 10.90 -19.12
CA LEU A 7 -2.43 10.68 -18.24
C LEU A 7 -3.49 11.75 -18.50
N ALA A 8 -4.77 11.37 -18.34
CA ALA A 8 -5.92 12.25 -18.47
C ALA A 8 -6.63 12.38 -17.12
N VAL A 9 -7.28 13.51 -16.90
CA VAL A 9 -8.02 13.78 -15.65
C VAL A 9 -9.43 13.18 -15.75
N CYS A 10 -9.82 12.41 -14.73
CA CYS A 10 -11.16 11.83 -14.65
C CYS A 10 -12.19 12.91 -14.33
N LYS A 11 -13.28 12.97 -15.10
CA LYS A 11 -14.36 13.94 -14.89
C LYS A 11 -15.21 13.68 -13.63
N ASN A 12 -15.17 12.47 -13.06
CA ASN A 12 -16.00 12.12 -11.91
C ASN A 12 -15.28 12.37 -10.58
N CYS A 13 -14.05 11.87 -10.44
CA CYS A 13 -13.29 11.97 -9.19
C CYS A 13 -12.09 12.92 -9.24
N GLY A 14 -11.72 13.46 -10.42
CA GLY A 14 -10.56 14.35 -10.58
C GLY A 14 -9.21 13.64 -10.64
N GLU A 15 -9.16 12.31 -10.48
CA GLU A 15 -7.90 11.55 -10.46
C GLU A 15 -7.33 11.33 -11.87
N HIS A 16 -6.01 11.18 -11.96
CA HIS A 16 -5.33 10.88 -13.21
C HIS A 16 -5.53 9.41 -13.61
N HIS A 17 -5.98 9.17 -14.84
CA HIS A 17 -6.14 7.84 -15.39
C HIS A 17 -5.57 7.73 -16.79
N ARG A 18 -5.37 6.48 -17.25
CA ARG A 18 -4.92 6.22 -18.61
C ARG A 18 -6.06 6.51 -19.61
N PRO A 19 -5.78 7.16 -20.75
CA PRO A 19 -6.79 7.38 -21.79
C PRO A 19 -7.29 6.03 -22.33
N HIS A 20 -8.58 5.96 -22.70
CA HIS A 20 -9.27 4.72 -23.12
C HIS A 20 -9.37 3.62 -22.05
N HIS A 21 -9.08 3.92 -20.78
CA HIS A 21 -9.31 3.02 -19.66
C HIS A 21 -10.35 3.58 -18.70
N MET A 22 -10.99 2.69 -17.94
CA MET A 22 -11.80 3.08 -16.79
C MET A 22 -10.93 3.69 -15.69
N CYS A 23 -11.49 4.61 -14.92
CA CYS A 23 -10.78 5.15 -13.76
C CYS A 23 -10.63 4.06 -12.69
N LEU A 24 -9.39 3.78 -12.26
CA LEU A 24 -9.08 2.77 -11.24
C LEU A 24 -9.33 3.28 -9.81
N GLU A 25 -9.71 4.55 -9.66
CA GLU A 25 -10.01 5.13 -8.36
C GLU A 25 -11.51 5.10 -8.06
N CYS A 26 -12.35 5.55 -9.01
CA CYS A 26 -13.80 5.56 -8.87
C CYS A 26 -14.54 4.44 -9.61
N GLY A 27 -13.89 3.74 -10.55
CA GLY A 27 -14.48 2.64 -11.31
C GLY A 27 -15.48 3.06 -12.40
N PHE A 28 -15.47 4.34 -12.78
CA PHE A 28 -16.33 4.88 -13.84
C PHE A 28 -15.66 4.83 -15.21
N TYR A 29 -16.48 4.56 -16.23
CA TYR A 29 -16.11 4.64 -17.65
C TYR A 29 -17.31 5.15 -18.45
N ASN A 30 -17.11 6.19 -19.27
CA ASN A 30 -18.13 6.80 -20.13
C ASN A 30 -19.45 7.14 -19.40
N GLY A 31 -19.34 7.71 -18.19
CA GLY A 31 -20.49 8.16 -17.40
C GLY A 31 -21.30 7.04 -16.73
N ARG A 32 -20.83 5.80 -16.76
CA ARG A 32 -21.44 4.66 -16.05
C ARG A 32 -20.47 4.10 -15.03
N GLN A 33 -21.00 3.70 -13.88
CA GLN A 33 -20.23 2.99 -12.87
C GLN A 33 -20.10 1.53 -13.30
N VAL A 34 -18.88 1.12 -13.67
CA VAL A 34 -18.59 -0.25 -14.13
C VAL A 34 -18.16 -1.12 -12.95
N MET A 35 -17.44 -0.53 -12.00
CA MET A 35 -16.98 -1.20 -10.79
C MET A 35 -17.20 -0.31 -9.57
N ASP A 36 -17.78 -0.88 -8.51
CA ASP A 36 -17.76 -0.26 -7.20
C ASP A 36 -16.42 -0.56 -6.51
N LEU A 37 -15.49 0.40 -6.62
CA LEU A 37 -14.15 0.26 -6.04
C LEU A 37 -14.12 0.60 -4.55
N ALA A 38 -15.06 1.40 -4.04
CA ALA A 38 -15.16 1.70 -2.62
C ALA A 38 -15.50 0.43 -1.83
N ALA A 39 -16.59 -0.26 -2.21
CA ALA A 39 -17.01 -1.49 -1.56
C ALA A 39 -15.96 -2.63 -1.65
N LYS A 40 -15.14 -2.63 -2.71
CA LYS A 40 -14.05 -3.61 -2.88
C LYS A 40 -12.82 -3.28 -2.02
N LYS A 41 -12.48 -2.00 -1.87
CA LYS A 41 -11.37 -1.54 -1.01
C LYS A 41 -11.65 -1.91 0.45
N GLU A 42 -12.84 -1.60 0.94
CA GLU A 42 -13.26 -1.92 2.32
C GLU A 42 -13.16 -3.42 2.64
N LYS A 43 -13.73 -4.28 1.79
CA LYS A 43 -13.67 -5.74 1.96
C LYS A 43 -12.25 -6.27 1.95
N ARG A 44 -11.39 -5.69 1.09
CA ARG A 44 -9.98 -6.08 1.00
C ARG A 44 -9.24 -5.66 2.26
N GLU A 45 -9.44 -4.44 2.73
CA GLU A 45 -8.83 -3.91 3.94
C GLU A 45 -9.23 -4.71 5.18
N ALA A 46 -10.52 -4.99 5.35
CA ALA A 46 -11.02 -5.84 6.44
C ALA A 46 -10.34 -7.22 6.45
N ARG A 47 -10.22 -7.85 5.27
CA ARG A 47 -9.53 -9.14 5.13
C ARG A 47 -8.03 -9.04 5.45
N MET A 48 -7.37 -7.98 4.98
CA MET A 48 -5.94 -7.77 5.23
C MET A 48 -5.65 -7.48 6.70
N HIS A 49 -6.51 -6.71 7.37
CA HIS A 49 -6.43 -6.43 8.80
C HIS A 49 -6.61 -7.70 9.62
N ALA A 50 -7.70 -8.44 9.38
CA ALA A 50 -7.96 -9.71 10.06
C ALA A 50 -6.81 -10.71 9.87
N LYS A 51 -6.25 -10.79 8.65
CA LYS A 51 -5.07 -11.64 8.38
C LYS A 51 -3.83 -11.15 9.12
N ARG A 52 -3.57 -9.84 9.16
CA ARG A 52 -2.41 -9.25 9.83
C ARG A 52 -2.48 -9.48 11.35
N GLU A 53 -3.64 -9.33 11.95
CA GLU A 53 -3.87 -9.60 13.37
C GLU A 53 -3.67 -11.09 13.70
N ALA A 54 -4.17 -11.98 12.84
CA ALA A 54 -3.97 -13.42 13.02
C ALA A 54 -2.49 -13.85 12.94
N ILE A 55 -1.68 -13.17 12.12
CA ILE A 55 -0.24 -13.43 12.01
C ILE A 55 0.53 -12.87 13.22
N ARG A 56 0.17 -11.67 13.71
CA ARG A 56 0.81 -11.04 14.87
C ARG A 56 0.71 -11.89 16.14
N GLY A 57 -0.35 -12.70 16.27
CA GLY A 57 -0.51 -13.63 17.39
C GLY A 57 0.42 -14.84 17.40
N GLN A 58 1.28 -15.01 16.38
CA GLN A 58 2.22 -16.14 16.26
C GLN A 58 3.69 -15.75 16.51
N GLU A 59 3.96 -14.50 16.88
CA GLU A 59 5.28 -14.11 17.43
C GLU A 59 5.35 -14.55 18.90
N ALA A 60 5.91 -15.74 19.11
CA ALA A 60 6.38 -16.18 20.42
C ALA A 60 7.41 -15.18 20.95
N PRO A 61 7.26 -14.65 22.18
CA PRO A 61 8.34 -13.92 22.81
C PRO A 61 9.38 -14.96 23.25
N GLU A 62 10.55 -14.98 22.63
CA GLU A 62 11.75 -15.51 23.27
C GLU A 62 12.74 -14.37 23.44
N GLU A 63 13.11 -14.20 24.71
CA GLU A 63 13.93 -13.15 25.28
C GLU A 63 15.42 -13.33 24.96
N THR A 64 16.07 -12.18 24.70
CA THR A 64 17.38 -11.72 25.24
C THR A 64 18.68 -12.29 24.63
N PRO A 65 19.83 -11.55 24.65
CA PRO A 65 20.19 -10.56 25.67
C PRO A 65 20.92 -9.28 25.22
N GLU A 66 20.94 -8.36 26.18
CA GLU A 66 21.93 -7.30 26.42
C GLU A 66 23.33 -7.59 25.83
N VAL A 67 23.79 -6.76 24.89
CA VAL A 67 25.19 -6.30 24.73
C VAL A 67 25.19 -5.13 23.73
N ALA A 68 24.73 -3.97 24.19
CA ALA A 68 25.04 -2.68 23.58
C ALA A 68 25.80 -1.82 24.61
N GLU A 69 26.76 -2.44 25.32
CA GLU A 69 27.69 -1.72 26.20
C GLU A 69 29.06 -2.41 26.24
N THR A 70 29.85 -2.21 25.18
CA THR A 70 31.32 -2.04 25.23
C THR A 70 31.63 -1.04 24.11
N ALA A 71 31.62 0.26 24.42
CA ALA A 71 32.79 1.00 24.84
C ALA A 71 33.86 1.07 23.74
N GLU A 72 33.85 2.20 23.03
CA GLU A 72 35.03 2.98 22.64
C GLU A 72 36.40 2.39 23.04
N ALA A 73 37.07 1.69 22.13
CA ALA A 73 38.53 1.59 22.06
C ALA A 73 38.93 1.02 20.69
N GLU A 74 40.06 1.47 20.13
CA GLU A 74 40.66 1.02 18.87
C GLU A 74 40.14 1.66 17.56
N SER A 75 40.09 2.98 17.51
CA SER A 75 40.45 3.71 16.27
C SER A 75 41.07 5.08 16.57
N LYS A 76 42.07 5.10 17.46
CA LYS A 76 43.08 6.17 17.53
C LYS A 76 44.28 5.72 18.34
N LYS A 77 45.23 5.05 17.69
CA LYS A 77 46.65 5.17 18.02
C LYS A 77 47.47 4.92 16.75
#